data_AF-A0A1F2S4P2-F1
#
_entry.id   AF-A0A1F2S4P2-F1
#
_cell.length_a   1.000
_cell.length_b   1.000
_cell.length_c   1.000
_cell.angle_alpha   90.00
_cell.angle_beta   90.00
_cell.angle_gamma   90.00
#
_symmetry.space_group_name_H-M   'P 1'
#
loop_
_entity.id
_entity.type
_entity.pdbx_description
1 polymer ?
#
loop_
_entity_poly.entity_id
_entity_poly.type
_entity_poly.pdbx_seq_one_letter_code
_entity_poly.pdbx_strand_id
1 'polypeptide(L)'
;MKKLRLLIPLGVVAMAAVGWAAQSPGNRASAASDAPLKGTVKSADGAAMEGVAVSMRADAKNVRTTVYTDRNGRYSFPPLENDQYQVLVQAVGFEAGRSAARLSAGKSVEQDFTLTPVKDFSRQLSGVEWMASLPEATPQDKRAKRLLGVNCNQCHAMGTILQNRFDVTGWTAIVKMMETTSWNGNLFPQDTAFGQPDPYIRAYKDELVAYL
;
A
#
# COMPACT_ATOMS: atom_id res chain seq x y z
N MET A 1 94.43 38.59 4.98
CA MET A 1 93.71 38.01 6.13
C MET A 1 92.22 37.95 5.80
N LYS A 2 91.59 36.76 5.87
CA LYS A 2 90.12 36.48 6.04
C LYS A 2 89.12 37.19 5.09
N LYS A 3 88.12 36.58 4.43
CA LYS A 3 87.54 35.22 4.33
C LYS A 3 86.69 35.15 3.04
N LEU A 4 86.62 33.95 2.48
CA LEU A 4 85.71 33.44 1.45
C LEU A 4 84.22 33.55 1.84
N ARG A 5 83.33 33.85 0.88
CA ARG A 5 81.97 33.28 0.80
C ARG A 5 81.55 33.05 -0.65
N LEU A 6 81.20 31.80 -0.92
CA LEU A 6 80.76 31.20 -2.18
C LEU A 6 79.22 31.16 -2.18
N LEU A 7 78.55 31.57 -3.26
CA LEU A 7 77.17 31.14 -3.57
C LEU A 7 76.99 31.07 -5.10
N ILE A 8 76.62 29.88 -5.57
CA ILE A 8 76.36 29.48 -6.96
C ILE A 8 74.85 29.67 -7.23
N PRO A 9 74.41 30.25 -8.36
CA PRO A 9 72.99 30.28 -8.70
C PRO A 9 72.54 28.97 -9.35
N LEU A 10 71.45 28.40 -8.82
CA LEU A 10 70.78 27.19 -9.28
C LEU A 10 69.96 27.50 -10.56
N GLY A 11 70.20 26.74 -11.63
CA GLY A 11 69.43 26.81 -12.88
C GLY A 11 68.06 26.13 -12.77
N VAL A 12 67.06 26.73 -13.39
CA VAL A 12 65.69 26.20 -13.53
C VAL A 12 65.59 25.47 -14.87
N VAL A 13 65.33 24.16 -14.82
CA VAL A 13 65.01 23.33 -16.00
C VAL A 13 63.48 23.23 -16.12
N ALA A 14 62.95 23.64 -17.27
CA ALA A 14 61.53 23.51 -17.62
C ALA A 14 61.22 22.10 -18.14
N MET A 15 60.25 21.41 -17.51
CA MET A 15 59.68 20.15 -18.00
C MET A 15 58.35 20.43 -18.73
N ALA A 16 58.24 20.00 -19.98
CA ALA A 16 57.01 20.00 -20.75
C ALA A 16 56.19 18.74 -20.43
N ALA A 17 54.93 18.91 -19.99
CA ALA A 17 53.98 17.82 -19.78
C ALA A 17 53.06 17.70 -21.00
N VAL A 18 53.15 16.57 -21.71
CA VAL A 18 52.22 16.19 -22.78
C VAL A 18 51.03 15.49 -22.14
N GLY A 19 49.86 16.13 -22.16
CA GLY A 19 48.62 15.59 -21.62
C GLY A 19 47.92 14.63 -22.59
N TRP A 20 47.75 13.38 -22.19
CA TRP A 20 46.85 12.43 -22.86
C TRP A 20 45.41 12.72 -22.43
N ALA A 21 44.57 13.22 -23.35
CA ALA A 21 43.13 13.31 -23.14
C ALA A 21 42.50 11.93 -23.36
N ALA A 22 42.24 11.19 -22.27
CA ALA A 22 41.41 10.00 -22.31
C ALA A 22 39.95 10.42 -22.55
N GLN A 23 39.46 10.18 -23.78
CA GLN A 23 38.05 10.33 -24.09
C GLN A 23 37.28 9.25 -23.33
N SER A 24 36.55 9.65 -22.29
CA SER A 24 35.63 8.76 -21.59
C SER A 24 34.57 8.29 -22.58
N PRO A 25 34.23 6.98 -22.65
CA PRO A 25 33.09 6.54 -23.44
C PRO A 25 31.86 7.24 -22.88
N GLY A 26 31.26 8.11 -23.71
CA GLY A 26 30.02 8.77 -23.36
C GLY A 26 28.97 7.70 -23.09
N ASN A 27 28.48 7.66 -21.85
CA ASN A 27 27.23 6.99 -21.53
C ASN A 27 26.17 7.61 -22.44
N ARG A 28 25.81 6.93 -23.52
CA ARG A 28 24.55 7.20 -24.21
C ARG A 28 23.48 6.89 -23.17
N ALA A 29 22.95 7.95 -22.55
CA ALA A 29 21.73 7.86 -21.79
C ALA A 29 20.72 7.15 -22.70
N SER A 30 20.35 5.93 -22.34
CA SER A 30 19.23 5.24 -22.96
C SER A 30 18.07 6.22 -22.88
N ALA A 31 17.51 6.62 -24.03
CA ALA A 31 16.32 7.46 -24.05
C ALA A 31 15.33 6.83 -23.07
N ALA A 32 14.91 7.62 -22.07
CA ALA A 32 13.88 7.22 -21.14
C ALA A 32 12.76 6.61 -21.98
N SER A 33 12.51 5.32 -21.77
CA SER A 33 11.46 4.62 -22.50
C SER A 33 10.19 5.37 -22.14
N ASP A 34 9.60 6.04 -23.13
CA ASP A 34 8.36 6.79 -22.94
C ASP A 34 7.36 5.87 -22.24
N ALA A 35 6.70 6.36 -21.19
CA ALA A 35 5.92 5.49 -20.31
C ALA A 35 4.92 4.65 -21.13
N PRO A 36 4.96 3.31 -21.02
CA PRO A 36 4.25 2.45 -21.96
C PRO A 36 2.73 2.49 -21.72
N LEU A 37 2.30 2.82 -20.51
CA LEU A 37 0.91 3.10 -20.16
C LEU A 37 0.83 4.32 -19.24
N LYS A 38 -0.02 5.27 -19.61
CA LYS A 38 -0.36 6.45 -18.81
C LYS A 38 -1.84 6.78 -18.97
N GLY A 39 -2.35 7.69 -18.16
CA GLY A 39 -3.71 8.19 -18.29
C GLY A 39 -4.14 8.97 -17.07
N THR A 40 -5.44 9.18 -16.96
CA THR A 40 -6.07 9.91 -15.86
C THR A 40 -7.19 9.12 -15.20
N VAL A 41 -7.41 9.37 -13.91
CA VAL A 41 -8.57 8.88 -13.17
C VAL A 41 -9.38 10.05 -12.67
N LYS A 42 -10.67 10.03 -12.97
CA LYS A 42 -11.65 11.02 -12.54
C LYS A 42 -12.85 10.35 -11.88
N SER A 43 -13.57 11.06 -11.03
CA SER A 43 -14.89 10.65 -10.55
C SER A 43 -15.96 10.95 -11.59
N ALA A 44 -17.14 10.33 -11.45
CA ALA A 44 -18.27 10.50 -12.36
C ALA A 44 -18.79 11.95 -12.52
N ASP A 45 -18.47 12.83 -11.57
CA ASP A 45 -18.73 14.28 -11.65
C ASP A 45 -17.64 15.07 -12.40
N GLY A 46 -16.59 14.39 -12.88
CA GLY A 46 -15.50 14.96 -13.64
C GLY A 46 -14.31 15.45 -12.82
N ALA A 47 -14.36 15.36 -11.48
CA ALA A 47 -13.24 15.77 -10.64
C ALA A 47 -12.04 14.82 -10.77
N ALA A 48 -10.83 15.37 -10.76
CA ALA A 48 -9.60 14.58 -10.76
C ALA A 48 -9.39 13.88 -9.41
N MET A 49 -8.97 12.61 -9.44
CA MET A 49 -8.81 11.80 -8.22
C MET A 49 -7.33 11.54 -7.92
N GLU A 50 -6.81 12.16 -6.87
CA GLU A 50 -5.44 11.91 -6.35
C GLU A 50 -5.38 10.63 -5.51
N GLY A 51 -4.23 9.94 -5.52
CA GLY A 51 -3.96 8.82 -4.64
C GLY A 51 -4.69 7.52 -4.99
N VAL A 52 -5.32 7.44 -6.16
CA VAL A 52 -6.00 6.24 -6.63
C VAL A 52 -4.97 5.18 -7.03
N ALA A 53 -5.13 3.96 -6.51
CA ALA A 53 -4.27 2.85 -6.88
C ALA A 53 -4.63 2.34 -8.28
N VAL A 54 -3.66 2.36 -9.18
CA VAL A 54 -3.74 1.79 -10.53
C VAL A 54 -2.77 0.63 -10.61
N SER A 55 -3.28 -0.59 -10.76
CA SER A 55 -2.49 -1.81 -10.81
C SER A 55 -2.52 -2.45 -12.18
N MET A 56 -1.38 -3.01 -12.60
CA MET A 56 -1.25 -3.83 -13.80
C MET A 56 -0.70 -5.21 -13.45
N ARG A 57 -1.27 -6.24 -14.08
CA ARG A 57 -0.75 -7.61 -14.04
C ARG A 57 -0.83 -8.23 -15.43
N ALA A 58 0.27 -8.81 -15.91
CA ALA A 58 0.26 -9.58 -17.15
C ALA A 58 -0.45 -10.92 -16.91
N ASP A 59 -1.27 -11.37 -17.85
CA ASP A 59 -2.10 -12.58 -17.69
C ASP A 59 -1.25 -13.82 -17.37
N ALA A 60 -0.08 -13.94 -18.01
CA ALA A 60 0.84 -15.06 -17.83
C ALA A 60 1.76 -14.94 -16.59
N LYS A 61 1.71 -13.82 -15.84
CA LYS A 61 2.66 -13.53 -14.76
C LYS A 61 1.98 -13.33 -13.41
N ASN A 62 2.73 -13.60 -12.34
CA ASN A 62 2.31 -13.38 -10.96
C ASN A 62 2.80 -12.05 -10.37
N VAL A 63 3.42 -11.20 -11.19
CA VAL A 63 3.90 -9.87 -10.77
C VAL A 63 2.82 -8.83 -11.03
N ARG A 64 2.51 -8.01 -10.02
CA ARG A 64 1.62 -6.86 -10.12
C ARG A 64 2.38 -5.58 -9.83
N THR A 65 2.41 -4.67 -10.80
CA THR A 65 2.94 -3.31 -10.60
C THR A 65 1.80 -2.40 -10.22
N THR A 66 1.96 -1.55 -9.22
CA THR A 66 0.94 -0.56 -8.82
C THR A 66 1.57 0.82 -8.74
N VAL A 67 0.89 1.79 -9.33
CA VAL A 67 1.22 3.22 -9.24
C VAL A 67 0.02 3.96 -8.65
N TYR A 68 0.24 5.20 -8.21
CA TYR A 68 -0.82 6.04 -7.65
C TYR A 68 -0.97 7.29 -8.51
N THR A 69 -2.20 7.79 -8.63
CA THR A 69 -2.47 9.04 -9.34
C THR A 69 -1.93 10.25 -8.59
N ASP A 70 -1.44 11.24 -9.35
CA ASP A 70 -1.02 12.54 -8.82
C ASP A 70 -2.21 13.46 -8.51
N ARG A 71 -1.93 14.67 -8.02
CA ARG A 71 -2.93 15.73 -7.70
C ARG A 71 -3.90 16.06 -8.84
N ASN A 72 -3.50 15.82 -10.08
CA ASN A 72 -4.31 16.09 -11.25
C ASN A 72 -4.96 14.82 -11.80
N GLY A 73 -4.98 13.74 -11.00
CA GLY A 73 -5.53 12.44 -11.37
C GLY A 73 -4.69 11.66 -12.36
N ARG A 74 -3.47 12.10 -12.69
CA ARG A 74 -2.65 11.44 -13.72
C ARG A 74 -1.86 10.29 -13.11
N TYR A 75 -1.73 9.20 -13.85
CA TYR A 75 -0.85 8.10 -13.52
C TYR A 75 0.05 7.75 -14.71
N SER A 76 1.18 7.12 -14.42
CA SER A 76 2.12 6.65 -15.43
C SER A 76 2.88 5.45 -14.88
N PHE A 77 2.94 4.37 -15.64
CA PHE A 77 3.74 3.20 -15.27
C PHE A 77 5.20 3.38 -15.69
N PRO A 78 6.15 2.79 -14.93
CA PRO A 78 7.52 2.64 -15.42
C PRO A 78 7.53 1.73 -16.67
N PRO A 79 8.64 1.66 -17.40
CA PRO A 79 8.80 0.70 -18.49
C PRO A 79 8.50 -0.74 -18.02
N LEU A 80 7.63 -1.43 -18.75
CA LEU A 80 7.22 -2.82 -18.52
C LEU A 80 7.49 -3.64 -19.79
N GLU A 81 7.55 -4.96 -19.63
CA GLU A 81 7.71 -5.86 -20.77
C GLU A 81 6.52 -5.77 -21.73
N ASN A 82 6.78 -6.02 -23.02
CA ASN A 82 5.76 -6.07 -24.06
C ASN A 82 4.87 -7.30 -23.84
N ASP A 83 3.64 -7.08 -23.40
CA ASP A 83 2.69 -8.14 -23.10
C ASP A 83 1.25 -7.57 -23.06
N GLN A 84 0.28 -8.44 -22.84
CA GLN A 84 -1.09 -8.10 -22.50
C GLN A 84 -1.25 -8.04 -20.98
N TYR A 85 -1.81 -6.92 -20.51
CA TYR A 85 -2.02 -6.64 -19.09
C TYR A 85 -3.49 -6.39 -18.80
N GLN A 86 -3.93 -6.86 -17.64
CA GLN A 86 -5.16 -6.40 -16.99
C GLN A 86 -4.83 -5.21 -16.11
N VAL A 87 -5.59 -4.13 -16.28
CA VAL A 87 -5.51 -2.91 -15.48
C VAL A 87 -6.67 -2.91 -14.49
N LEU A 88 -6.38 -2.64 -13.22
CA LEU A 88 -7.36 -2.47 -12.15
C LEU A 88 -7.14 -1.10 -11.50
N VAL A 89 -8.18 -0.28 -11.47
CA VAL A 89 -8.20 1.01 -10.79
C VAL A 89 -9.12 0.90 -9.59
N GLN A 90 -8.62 1.18 -8.39
CA GLN A 90 -9.38 1.03 -7.15
C GLN A 90 -9.24 2.26 -6.25
N ALA A 91 -10.38 2.78 -5.80
CA ALA A 91 -10.50 3.83 -4.81
C ALA A 91 -11.63 3.48 -3.83
N VAL A 92 -11.39 3.64 -2.53
CA VAL A 92 -12.42 3.44 -1.50
C VAL A 92 -13.58 4.39 -1.73
N GLY A 93 -14.82 3.89 -1.67
CA GLY A 93 -16.03 4.64 -1.99
C GLY A 93 -16.44 4.57 -3.45
N PHE A 94 -15.69 3.89 -4.33
CA PHE A 94 -15.97 3.84 -5.77
C PHE A 94 -16.00 2.41 -6.32
N GLU A 95 -16.68 2.24 -7.45
CA GLU A 95 -16.58 1.03 -8.26
C GLU A 95 -15.20 0.94 -8.89
N ALA A 96 -14.62 -0.26 -8.88
CA ALA A 96 -13.32 -0.47 -9.47
C ALA A 96 -13.38 -0.43 -11.01
N GLY A 97 -12.52 0.38 -11.62
CA GLY A 97 -12.30 0.41 -13.07
C GLY A 97 -11.46 -0.78 -13.53
N ARG A 98 -11.81 -1.37 -14.68
CA ARG A 98 -11.06 -2.48 -15.29
C ARG A 98 -10.90 -2.27 -16.78
N SER A 99 -9.71 -2.58 -17.30
CA SER A 99 -9.47 -2.63 -18.74
C SER A 99 -8.36 -3.62 -19.06
N ALA A 100 -8.19 -3.94 -20.33
CA ALA A 100 -7.04 -4.67 -20.83
C ALA A 100 -6.21 -3.73 -21.72
N ALA A 101 -4.88 -3.76 -21.57
CA ALA A 101 -3.95 -2.97 -22.35
C ALA A 101 -2.83 -3.86 -22.92
N ARG A 102 -2.49 -3.67 -24.20
CA ARG A 102 -1.38 -4.36 -24.84
C ARG A 102 -0.20 -3.42 -25.00
N LEU A 103 0.91 -3.75 -24.33
CA LEU A 103 2.15 -2.99 -24.45
C LEU A 103 2.98 -3.53 -25.61
N SER A 104 3.66 -2.63 -26.32
CA SER A 104 4.51 -2.97 -27.45
C SER A 104 5.64 -1.96 -27.57
N ALA A 105 6.81 -2.42 -28.03
CA ALA A 105 8.01 -1.59 -28.08
C ALA A 105 7.76 -0.28 -28.86
N GLY A 106 8.14 0.84 -28.25
CA GLY A 106 8.04 2.16 -28.86
C GLY A 106 6.61 2.71 -29.00
N LYS A 107 5.60 2.08 -28.40
CA LYS A 107 4.23 2.60 -28.36
C LYS A 107 3.83 2.94 -26.93
N SER A 108 3.28 4.14 -26.74
CA SER A 108 2.61 4.54 -25.51
C SER A 108 1.11 4.30 -25.65
N VAL A 109 0.50 3.75 -24.60
CA VAL A 109 -0.94 3.56 -24.49
C VAL A 109 -1.48 4.62 -23.51
N GLU A 110 -2.53 5.30 -23.92
CA GLU A 110 -3.28 6.21 -23.05
C GLU A 110 -4.60 5.55 -22.67
N GLN A 111 -4.87 5.45 -21.37
CA GLN A 111 -6.07 4.82 -20.84
C GLN A 111 -6.62 5.67 -19.71
N ASP A 112 -7.73 6.36 -19.96
CA ASP A 112 -8.44 7.10 -18.93
C ASP A 112 -9.49 6.23 -18.24
N PHE A 113 -9.80 6.58 -16.99
CA PHE A 113 -10.85 5.94 -16.19
C PHE A 113 -11.74 7.00 -15.55
N THR A 114 -13.04 6.72 -15.54
CA THR A 114 -14.03 7.45 -14.75
C THR A 114 -14.64 6.48 -13.74
N LEU A 115 -14.54 6.79 -12.44
CA LEU A 115 -15.05 5.94 -11.37
C LEU A 115 -16.38 6.46 -10.84
N THR A 116 -17.31 5.55 -10.60
CA THR A 116 -18.64 5.85 -10.05
C THR A 116 -18.65 5.59 -8.54
N PRO A 117 -19.18 6.51 -7.71
CA PRO A 117 -19.33 6.27 -6.27
C PRO A 117 -20.25 5.07 -5.99
N VAL A 118 -19.94 4.29 -4.95
CA VAL A 118 -20.82 3.24 -4.42
C VAL A 118 -21.46 3.69 -3.11
N LYS A 119 -22.70 3.24 -2.90
CA LYS A 119 -23.45 3.54 -1.67
C LYS A 119 -22.89 2.82 -0.45
N ASP A 120 -22.51 1.55 -0.62
CA ASP A 120 -21.94 0.72 0.45
C ASP A 120 -20.51 0.32 0.08
N PHE A 121 -19.54 1.03 0.65
CA PHE A 121 -18.12 0.76 0.52
C PHE A 121 -17.54 0.08 1.77
N SER A 122 -18.38 -0.44 2.66
CA SER A 122 -17.98 -1.05 3.94
C SER A 122 -16.96 -2.17 3.75
N ARG A 123 -17.07 -2.94 2.66
CA ARG A 123 -16.14 -4.02 2.28
C ARG A 123 -14.81 -3.54 1.69
N GLN A 124 -14.69 -2.24 1.37
CA GLN A 124 -13.48 -1.63 0.85
C GLN A 124 -12.61 -1.03 1.97
N LEU A 125 -13.17 -0.86 3.17
CA LEU A 125 -12.45 -0.32 4.32
C LEU A 125 -11.48 -1.35 4.90
N SER A 126 -10.27 -0.89 5.18
CA SER A 126 -9.29 -1.60 6.00
C SER A 126 -9.78 -1.74 7.45
N GLY A 127 -9.16 -2.64 8.21
CA GLY A 127 -9.47 -2.79 9.64
C GLY A 127 -9.22 -1.51 10.44
N VAL A 128 -8.25 -0.69 10.04
CA VAL A 128 -7.95 0.59 10.71
C VAL A 128 -9.03 1.62 10.42
N GLU A 129 -9.47 1.75 9.17
CA GLU A 129 -10.56 2.65 8.80
C GLU A 129 -11.87 2.25 9.48
N TRP A 130 -12.15 0.95 9.57
CA TRP A 130 -13.27 0.43 10.35
C TRP A 130 -13.19 0.85 11.82
N MET A 131 -12.06 0.65 12.49
CA MET A 131 -11.89 1.09 13.87
C MET A 131 -12.02 2.61 14.00
N ALA A 132 -11.45 3.38 13.07
CA ALA A 132 -11.56 4.83 13.07
C ALA A 132 -13.02 5.30 12.91
N SER A 133 -13.86 4.55 12.19
CA SER A 133 -15.27 4.88 11.95
C SER A 133 -16.21 4.59 13.14
N LEU A 134 -15.74 3.85 14.16
CA LEU A 134 -16.58 3.53 15.33
C LEU A 134 -16.87 4.77 16.19
N PRO A 135 -18.07 4.87 16.80
CA PRO A 135 -18.43 5.94 17.73
C PRO A 135 -17.37 6.22 18.81
N GLU A 136 -17.18 7.51 19.10
CA GLU A 136 -16.29 8.01 20.16
C GLU A 136 -16.85 9.24 20.89
N ALA A 137 -18.15 9.54 20.73
CA ALA A 137 -18.74 10.77 21.25
C ALA A 137 -18.82 10.76 22.79
N THR A 138 -19.11 9.60 23.39
CA THR A 138 -19.26 9.44 24.84
C THR A 138 -18.11 8.63 25.46
N PRO A 139 -17.90 8.74 26.79
CA PRO A 139 -16.98 7.83 27.50
C PRO A 139 -17.32 6.36 27.29
N GLN A 140 -18.62 6.04 27.17
CA GLN A 140 -19.13 4.69 26.91
C GLN A 140 -18.70 4.22 25.51
N ASP A 141 -18.86 5.04 24.46
CA ASP A 141 -18.44 4.70 23.10
C ASP A 141 -16.93 4.42 23.04
N LYS A 142 -16.13 5.30 23.65
CA LYS A 142 -14.67 5.14 23.71
C LYS A 142 -14.26 3.86 24.42
N ARG A 143 -14.99 3.49 25.48
CA ARG A 143 -14.76 2.23 26.20
C ARG A 143 -15.11 1.03 25.33
N ALA A 144 -16.28 1.02 24.69
CA ALA A 144 -16.72 -0.08 23.83
C ALA A 144 -15.76 -0.28 22.64
N LYS A 145 -15.37 0.80 21.96
CA LYS A 145 -14.34 0.78 20.90
C LYS A 145 -13.01 0.22 21.40
N ARG A 146 -12.58 0.60 22.62
CA ARG A 146 -11.35 0.05 23.23
C ARG A 146 -11.49 -1.45 23.50
N LEU A 147 -12.63 -1.90 24.04
CA LEU A 147 -12.87 -3.31 24.31
C LEU A 147 -12.84 -4.13 23.03
N LEU A 148 -13.46 -3.67 21.95
CA LEU A 148 -13.35 -4.32 20.64
C LEU A 148 -11.91 -4.38 20.13
N GLY A 149 -11.18 -3.26 20.18
CA GLY A 149 -9.81 -3.19 19.69
C GLY A 149 -8.84 -4.12 20.43
N VAL A 150 -9.03 -4.30 21.73
CA VAL A 150 -8.19 -5.20 22.56
C VAL A 150 -8.55 -6.66 22.33
N ASN A 151 -9.84 -7.00 22.26
CA ASN A 151 -10.29 -8.39 22.30
C ASN A 151 -10.45 -9.04 20.92
N CYS A 152 -10.67 -8.26 19.86
CA CYS A 152 -11.17 -8.83 18.60
C CYS A 152 -10.16 -8.79 17.43
N ASN A 153 -9.01 -8.12 17.57
CA ASN A 153 -8.07 -7.90 16.46
C ASN A 153 -6.89 -8.89 16.39
N GLN A 154 -6.93 -9.98 17.17
CA GLN A 154 -5.77 -10.86 17.32
C GLN A 154 -5.66 -11.92 16.21
N CYS A 155 -6.79 -12.41 15.68
CA CYS A 155 -6.81 -13.48 14.68
C CYS A 155 -7.09 -12.98 13.25
N HIS A 156 -7.84 -11.88 13.11
CA HIS A 156 -8.16 -11.27 11.82
C HIS A 156 -8.41 -9.76 11.98
N ALA A 157 -8.29 -9.03 10.88
CA ALA A 157 -8.52 -7.59 10.86
C ALA A 157 -9.99 -7.23 11.17
N MET A 158 -10.19 -6.07 11.80
CA MET A 158 -11.52 -5.52 12.13
C MET A 158 -12.49 -5.41 10.96
N GLY A 159 -11.98 -5.26 9.73
CA GLY A 159 -12.83 -5.25 8.54
C GLY A 159 -13.60 -6.54 8.35
N THR A 160 -13.01 -7.70 8.67
CA THR A 160 -13.70 -9.00 8.59
C THR A 160 -14.89 -9.07 9.54
N ILE A 161 -14.77 -8.46 10.71
CA ILE A 161 -15.80 -8.45 11.77
C ILE A 161 -16.91 -7.48 11.39
N LEU A 162 -16.54 -6.23 11.17
CA LEU A 162 -17.49 -5.10 11.09
C LEU A 162 -18.11 -4.92 9.71
N GLN A 163 -17.60 -5.58 8.66
CA GLN A 163 -18.25 -5.59 7.36
C GLN A 163 -19.52 -6.47 7.30
N ASN A 164 -19.65 -7.42 8.23
CA ASN A 164 -20.81 -8.30 8.31
C ASN A 164 -21.84 -7.73 9.29
N ARG A 165 -23.10 -8.16 9.19
CA ARG A 165 -24.19 -7.75 10.08
C ARG A 165 -24.77 -8.99 10.76
N PHE A 166 -24.78 -8.99 12.08
CA PHE A 166 -25.37 -10.04 12.90
C PHE A 166 -26.33 -9.40 13.90
N ASP A 167 -27.30 -10.18 14.36
CA ASP A 167 -28.12 -9.81 15.50
C ASP A 167 -27.43 -10.24 16.81
N VAL A 168 -28.08 -9.95 17.94
CA VAL A 168 -27.59 -10.31 19.28
C VAL A 168 -27.31 -11.81 19.40
N THR A 169 -28.14 -12.66 18.78
CA THR A 169 -27.96 -14.11 18.81
C THR A 169 -26.70 -14.53 18.06
N GLY A 170 -26.51 -13.99 16.84
CA GLY A 170 -25.33 -14.23 16.02
C GLY A 170 -24.05 -13.75 16.68
N TRP A 171 -24.03 -12.53 17.22
CA TRP A 171 -22.87 -12.01 17.94
C TRP A 171 -22.56 -12.80 19.21
N THR A 172 -23.58 -13.21 19.97
CA THR A 172 -23.39 -14.06 21.15
C THR A 172 -22.69 -15.38 20.80
N ALA A 173 -23.07 -15.99 19.68
CA ALA A 173 -22.45 -17.22 19.19
C ALA A 173 -21.00 -16.98 18.73
N ILE A 174 -20.75 -15.92 17.97
CA ILE A 174 -19.41 -15.55 17.48
C ILE A 174 -18.46 -15.24 18.63
N VAL A 175 -18.87 -14.42 19.60
CA VAL A 175 -18.02 -14.06 20.75
C VAL A 175 -17.72 -15.29 21.61
N LYS A 176 -18.70 -16.20 21.80
CA LYS A 176 -18.48 -17.47 22.52
C LYS A 176 -17.49 -18.39 21.78
N MET A 177 -17.52 -18.40 20.45
CA MET A 177 -16.54 -19.12 19.66
C MET A 177 -15.15 -18.50 19.87
N MET A 178 -15.01 -17.19 19.70
CA MET A 178 -13.73 -16.48 19.89
C MET A 178 -13.13 -16.69 21.29
N GLU A 179 -13.97 -16.70 22.33
CA GLU A 179 -13.60 -16.99 23.72
C GLU A 179 -12.90 -18.36 23.88
N THR A 180 -13.17 -19.33 23.02
CA THR A 180 -12.67 -20.72 23.15
C THR A 180 -11.85 -21.20 21.95
N THR A 181 -11.48 -20.30 21.05
CA THR A 181 -10.75 -20.62 19.82
C THR A 181 -9.27 -20.31 19.97
N SER A 182 -8.44 -21.21 19.45
CA SER A 182 -7.00 -21.05 19.37
C SER A 182 -6.60 -20.03 18.31
N TRP A 183 -5.35 -19.57 18.39
CA TRP A 183 -4.80 -18.62 17.41
C TRP A 183 -4.85 -19.10 15.94
N ASN A 184 -4.92 -20.42 15.71
CA ASN A 184 -5.04 -21.03 14.39
C ASN A 184 -6.48 -21.40 13.99
N GLY A 185 -7.49 -20.92 14.72
CA GLY A 185 -8.90 -21.09 14.39
C GLY A 185 -9.51 -22.43 14.81
N ASN A 186 -8.75 -23.27 15.52
CA ASN A 186 -9.26 -24.54 16.05
C ASN A 186 -9.91 -24.32 17.42
N LEU A 187 -10.97 -25.06 17.70
CA LEU A 187 -11.48 -25.12 19.07
C LEU A 187 -10.49 -25.95 19.90
N PHE A 188 -10.01 -25.39 21.00
CA PHE A 188 -9.22 -26.15 21.94
C PHE A 188 -10.10 -27.18 22.67
N PRO A 189 -9.60 -28.40 22.94
CA PRO A 189 -10.28 -29.33 23.84
C PRO A 189 -10.50 -28.67 25.21
N GLN A 190 -11.76 -28.59 25.65
CA GLN A 190 -12.20 -27.83 26.83
C GLN A 190 -11.59 -28.32 28.15
N ASP A 191 -11.06 -29.54 28.16
CA ASP A 191 -10.38 -30.20 29.28
C ASP A 191 -8.90 -29.81 29.42
N THR A 192 -8.37 -29.01 28.49
CA THR A 192 -6.98 -28.53 28.55
C THR A 192 -6.88 -27.11 29.13
N ALA A 193 -5.70 -26.75 29.62
CA ALA A 193 -5.41 -25.39 30.09
C ALA A 193 -5.61 -24.32 28.99
N PHE A 194 -5.42 -24.71 27.72
CA PHE A 194 -5.64 -23.86 26.55
C PHE A 194 -7.09 -23.86 26.06
N GLY A 195 -7.89 -24.85 26.45
CA GLY A 195 -9.34 -24.89 26.25
C GLY A 195 -10.12 -24.00 27.19
N GLN A 196 -9.44 -23.40 28.18
CA GLN A 196 -10.09 -22.46 29.05
C GLN A 196 -10.46 -21.18 28.28
N PRO A 197 -11.68 -20.69 28.47
CA PRO A 197 -12.17 -19.42 27.99
C PRO A 197 -11.20 -18.24 28.19
N ASP A 198 -11.01 -17.42 27.16
CA ASP A 198 -10.29 -16.16 27.29
C ASP A 198 -10.97 -15.30 28.37
N PRO A 199 -10.27 -14.96 29.47
CA PRO A 199 -10.89 -14.28 30.60
C PRO A 199 -11.31 -12.85 30.28
N TYR A 200 -10.66 -12.18 29.31
CA TYR A 200 -11.01 -10.83 28.90
C TYR A 200 -12.25 -10.83 28.00
N ILE A 201 -12.32 -11.71 27.01
CA ILE A 201 -13.53 -11.86 26.17
C ILE A 201 -14.71 -12.27 27.05
N ARG A 202 -14.53 -13.24 27.95
CA ARG A 202 -15.57 -13.70 28.88
C ARG A 202 -16.08 -12.57 29.77
N ALA A 203 -15.18 -11.78 30.37
CA ALA A 203 -15.56 -10.74 31.32
C ALA A 203 -16.39 -9.62 30.68
N TYR A 204 -16.20 -9.35 29.38
CA TYR A 204 -16.85 -8.24 28.67
C TYR A 204 -17.83 -8.70 27.58
N LYS A 205 -18.17 -9.98 27.53
CA LYS A 205 -18.98 -10.58 26.46
C LYS A 205 -20.30 -9.84 26.24
N ASP A 206 -21.09 -9.63 27.29
CA ASP A 206 -22.43 -9.04 27.16
C ASP A 206 -22.35 -7.58 26.71
N GLU A 207 -21.32 -6.86 27.12
CA GLU A 207 -21.07 -5.49 26.68
C GLU A 207 -20.63 -5.43 25.21
N LEU A 208 -19.73 -6.34 24.79
CA LEU A 208 -19.30 -6.46 23.40
C LEU A 208 -20.49 -6.78 22.49
N VAL A 209 -21.35 -7.71 22.90
CA VAL A 209 -22.55 -8.09 22.14
C VAL A 209 -23.59 -6.96 22.13
N ALA A 210 -23.77 -6.21 23.22
CA ALA A 210 -24.73 -5.10 23.25
C ALA A 210 -24.30 -3.93 22.35
N TYR A 211 -22.99 -3.79 22.09
CA TYR A 211 -22.45 -2.74 21.24
C TYR A 211 -22.43 -3.08 19.75
N LEU A 212 -22.35 -4.36 19.39
CA LEU A 212 -22.22 -4.89 18.03
C LEU A 212 -23.57 -5.22 17.38
#